data_AF-A0A6J2XQB8-F1
#
_entry.id   AF-A0A6J2XQB8-F1
#
_cell.length_a   1.000
_cell.length_b   1.000
_cell.length_c   1.000
_cell.angle_alpha   90.00
_cell.angle_beta   90.00
_cell.angle_gamma   90.00
#
_symmetry.space_group_name_H-M   'P 1'
#
loop_
_entity.id
_entity.type
_entity.pdbx_description
1 polymer ?
#
loop_
_entity_poly.entity_id
_entity_poly.type
_entity_poly.pdbx_seq_one_letter_code
_entity_poly.pdbx_strand_id
1 'polypeptide(L)'
;MNKFVAVAFFAFIAVSWAASLGEPDHAAAHESREKFKKAHEKCQADPATAVDESALKALREGGAPPANHAAHALCISQALGWQNADGSVNKEAIKSRAEHIFGSSPKLSEIIDECSLPQASPAETAVHITKCYAKHSPRPEGHGPHDH
;
A
#
# COMPACT_ATOMS: atom_id res chain seq x y z
N MET A 1 -34.52 54.89 6.68
CA MET A 1 -35.53 54.02 6.03
C MET A 1 -35.06 53.87 4.59
N ASN A 2 -34.64 52.73 4.02
CA ASN A 2 -35.00 51.34 4.18
C ASN A 2 -33.81 50.44 3.77
N LYS A 3 -33.46 49.49 4.66
CA LYS A 3 -33.13 48.09 4.39
C LYS A 3 -32.21 47.75 3.20
N PHE A 4 -30.90 47.76 3.42
CA PHE A 4 -30.02 46.78 2.79
C PHE A 4 -29.76 45.66 3.80
N VAL A 5 -30.47 44.55 3.56
CA VAL A 5 -30.40 43.32 4.34
C VAL A 5 -28.97 42.78 4.24
N ALA A 6 -28.36 42.54 5.39
CA ALA A 6 -27.14 41.78 5.53
C ALA A 6 -27.33 40.39 4.92
N VAL A 7 -26.63 40.09 3.82
CA VAL A 7 -26.42 38.73 3.35
C VAL A 7 -24.97 38.38 3.67
N ALA A 8 -24.72 38.14 4.95
CA ALA A 8 -23.53 37.46 5.43
C ALA A 8 -23.98 36.05 5.82
N PHE A 9 -23.79 35.07 4.92
CA PHE A 9 -23.65 33.65 5.26
C PHE A 9 -22.98 32.94 4.07
N PHE A 10 -21.67 33.17 3.93
CA PHE A 10 -20.78 32.21 3.32
C PHE A 10 -20.80 30.94 4.19
N ALA A 11 -21.66 29.98 3.88
CA ALA A 11 -21.68 28.70 4.59
C ALA A 11 -22.24 27.58 3.70
N PHE A 12 -21.63 27.40 2.53
CA PHE A 12 -21.42 26.07 1.98
C PHE A 12 -19.94 25.89 1.71
N ILE A 13 -19.13 26.04 2.77
CA ILE A 13 -17.88 25.27 2.79
C ILE A 13 -18.37 23.85 3.06
N ALA A 14 -18.67 23.12 1.99
CA ALA A 14 -18.62 21.68 2.04
C ALA A 14 -17.17 21.38 2.43
N VAL A 15 -16.91 21.30 3.74
CA VAL A 15 -15.72 20.64 4.24
C VAL A 15 -15.95 19.19 3.85
N SER A 16 -15.54 18.87 2.62
CA SER A 16 -15.43 17.50 2.17
C SER A 16 -14.41 16.88 3.11
N TRP A 17 -14.90 16.10 4.08
CA TRP A 17 -14.09 15.22 4.91
C TRP A 17 -13.58 14.06 4.03
N ALA A 18 -12.84 14.38 2.99
CA ALA A 18 -11.85 13.50 2.43
C ALA A 18 -10.54 14.21 2.76
N ALA A 19 -9.96 13.87 3.90
CA ALA A 19 -8.58 14.23 4.18
C ALA A 19 -7.73 13.54 3.11
N SER A 20 -7.52 14.24 1.98
CA SER A 20 -6.77 13.76 0.84
C SER A 20 -5.37 13.41 1.32
N LEU A 21 -4.97 12.16 1.14
CA LEU A 21 -3.55 11.88 0.94
C LEU A 21 -3.07 12.85 -0.14
N GLY A 22 -1.85 13.38 0.00
CA GLY A 22 -1.29 14.25 -1.03
C GLY A 22 -1.39 13.58 -2.40
N GLU A 23 -1.48 14.37 -3.46
CA GLU A 23 -1.37 13.83 -4.82
C GLU A 23 -0.08 13.00 -4.90
N PRO A 24 -0.15 11.72 -5.30
CA PRO A 24 1.02 10.87 -5.29
C PRO A 24 2.07 11.41 -6.25
N ASP A 25 3.32 11.47 -5.81
CA ASP A 25 4.46 11.70 -6.71
C ASP A 25 4.56 10.49 -7.64
N HIS A 26 4.20 10.69 -8.92
CA HIS A 26 4.19 9.65 -9.93
C HIS A 26 5.59 9.07 -10.20
N ALA A 27 6.65 9.86 -10.06
CA ALA A 27 8.02 9.39 -10.23
C ALA A 27 8.43 8.49 -9.05
N ALA A 28 8.14 8.92 -7.82
CA ALA A 28 8.37 8.11 -6.63
C ALA A 28 7.52 6.82 -6.63
N ALA A 29 6.27 6.90 -7.09
CA ALA A 29 5.39 5.75 -7.25
C ALA A 29 5.93 4.77 -8.31
N HIS A 30 6.44 5.27 -9.44
CA HIS A 30 7.07 4.45 -10.47
C HIS A 30 8.33 3.75 -9.93
N GLU A 31 9.22 4.50 -9.27
CA GLU A 31 10.41 3.93 -8.62
C GLU A 31 10.05 2.84 -7.60
N SER A 32 9.02 3.09 -6.80
CA SER A 32 8.49 2.14 -5.83
C SER A 32 8.02 0.84 -6.51
N ARG A 33 7.29 0.94 -7.63
CA ARG A 33 6.85 -0.24 -8.40
C ARG A 33 8.04 -1.02 -8.96
N GLU A 34 9.06 -0.34 -9.49
CA GLU A 34 10.28 -0.99 -9.99
C GLU A 34 11.07 -1.69 -8.87
N LYS A 35 11.17 -1.08 -7.68
CA LYS A 35 11.77 -1.73 -6.50
C LYS A 35 10.99 -3.00 -6.10
N PHE A 36 9.66 -2.94 -6.11
CA PHE A 36 8.82 -4.10 -5.83
C PHE A 36 9.03 -5.20 -6.87
N LYS A 37 9.05 -4.86 -8.16
CA LYS A 37 9.32 -5.80 -9.25
C LYS A 37 10.67 -6.50 -9.10
N LYS A 38 11.74 -5.77 -8.77
CA LYS A 38 13.07 -6.35 -8.53
C LYS A 38 13.08 -7.29 -7.32
N ALA A 39 12.39 -6.94 -6.24
CA ALA A 39 12.25 -7.82 -5.07
C ALA A 39 11.49 -9.11 -5.43
N HIS A 40 10.40 -8.98 -6.18
CA HIS A 40 9.63 -10.09 -6.72
C HIS A 40 10.48 -11.02 -7.60
N GLU A 41 11.20 -10.47 -8.58
CA GLU A 41 12.12 -11.23 -9.45
C GLU A 41 13.21 -11.96 -8.65
N LYS A 42 13.80 -11.30 -7.65
CA LYS A 42 14.77 -11.92 -6.75
C LYS A 42 14.17 -13.11 -5.99
N CYS A 43 12.95 -12.96 -5.47
CA CYS A 43 12.27 -14.03 -4.75
C CYS A 43 11.77 -15.15 -5.68
N GLN A 44 11.44 -14.84 -6.94
CA GLN A 44 11.13 -15.85 -7.95
C GLN A 44 12.34 -16.71 -8.34
N ALA A 45 13.56 -16.19 -8.20
CA ALA A 45 14.78 -16.92 -8.55
C ALA A 45 15.16 -18.00 -7.51
N ASP A 46 14.62 -17.93 -6.28
CA ASP A 46 14.84 -18.93 -5.24
C ASP A 46 13.68 -19.95 -5.22
N PRO A 47 13.91 -21.24 -5.52
CA PRO A 47 12.87 -22.28 -5.50
C PRO A 47 12.10 -22.40 -4.18
N ALA A 48 12.69 -22.01 -3.05
CA ALA A 48 12.02 -22.04 -1.75
C ALA A 48 10.96 -20.94 -1.59
N THR A 49 11.07 -19.87 -2.39
CA THR A 49 10.15 -18.72 -2.32
C THR A 49 9.44 -18.44 -3.63
N ALA A 50 9.82 -19.07 -4.74
CA ALA A 50 9.17 -18.93 -6.03
C ALA A 50 7.69 -19.33 -5.97
N VAL A 51 6.83 -18.63 -6.71
CA VAL A 51 5.39 -18.86 -6.83
C VAL A 51 4.98 -18.86 -8.29
N ASP A 52 4.02 -19.71 -8.65
CA ASP A 52 3.46 -19.68 -9.99
C ASP A 52 2.76 -18.33 -10.28
N GLU A 53 3.16 -17.67 -11.38
CA GLU A 53 2.63 -16.36 -11.75
C GLU A 53 1.13 -16.38 -12.07
N SER A 54 0.64 -17.49 -12.64
CA SER A 54 -0.79 -17.65 -12.92
C SER A 54 -1.61 -17.79 -11.64
N ALA A 55 -1.05 -18.45 -10.61
CA ALA A 55 -1.65 -18.52 -9.28
C ALA A 55 -1.64 -17.16 -8.56
N LEU A 56 -0.57 -16.37 -8.70
CA LEU A 56 -0.54 -14.99 -8.17
C LEU A 56 -1.57 -14.09 -8.88
N LYS A 57 -1.75 -14.26 -10.20
CA LYS A 57 -2.80 -13.56 -10.94
C LYS A 57 -4.20 -13.97 -10.44
N ALA A 58 -4.46 -15.27 -10.33
CA ALA A 58 -5.74 -15.77 -9.81
C ALA A 58 -6.03 -15.26 -8.39
N LEU A 59 -5.01 -15.19 -7.52
CA LEU A 59 -5.15 -14.61 -6.19
C LEU A 59 -5.57 -13.13 -6.22
N ARG A 60 -5.00 -12.32 -7.14
CA ARG A 60 -5.42 -10.91 -7.32
C ARG A 60 -6.87 -10.80 -7.81
N GLU A 61 -7.37 -11.80 -8.51
CA GLU A 61 -8.74 -11.91 -9.00
C GLU A 61 -9.70 -12.53 -7.96
N GLY A 62 -9.24 -12.75 -6.72
CA GLY A 62 -10.06 -13.28 -5.62
C GLY A 62 -9.95 -14.79 -5.41
N GLY A 63 -9.07 -15.47 -6.13
CA GLY A 63 -8.78 -16.89 -5.95
C GLY A 63 -8.07 -17.22 -4.64
N ALA A 64 -7.91 -18.52 -4.36
CA ALA A 64 -7.20 -18.99 -3.18
C ALA A 64 -5.69 -18.70 -3.28
N PRO A 65 -5.01 -18.38 -2.17
CA PRO A 65 -3.57 -18.17 -2.17
C PRO A 65 -2.84 -19.50 -2.45
N PRO A 66 -1.81 -19.52 -3.32
CA PRO A 66 -0.97 -20.71 -3.48
C PRO A 66 -0.18 -20.99 -2.19
N ALA A 67 0.21 -22.25 -1.98
CA ALA A 67 0.82 -22.70 -0.71
C ALA A 67 2.08 -21.93 -0.30
N ASN A 68 2.87 -21.50 -1.29
CA ASN A 68 4.10 -20.73 -1.15
C ASN A 68 3.89 -19.20 -1.11
N HIS A 69 2.65 -18.71 -1.21
CA HIS A 69 2.36 -17.28 -1.22
C HIS A 69 2.93 -16.53 0.00
N ALA A 70 2.77 -17.09 1.20
CA ALA A 70 3.22 -16.44 2.42
C ALA A 70 4.76 -16.38 2.51
N ALA A 71 5.46 -17.43 2.06
CA ALA A 71 6.92 -17.45 2.00
C ALA A 71 7.46 -16.43 0.98
N HIS A 72 6.81 -16.32 -0.17
CA HIS A 72 7.13 -15.33 -1.19
C HIS A 72 6.92 -13.89 -0.70
N ALA A 73 5.78 -13.64 -0.05
CA ALA A 73 5.48 -12.35 0.55
C ALA A 73 6.54 -11.96 1.60
N LEU A 74 6.98 -12.89 2.45
CA LEU A 74 8.04 -12.65 3.42
C LEU A 74 9.37 -12.31 2.76
N CYS A 75 9.76 -13.07 1.73
CA CYS A 75 10.96 -12.77 0.95
C CYS A 75 10.91 -11.36 0.36
N ILE A 76 9.79 -10.96 -0.26
CA ILE A 76 9.62 -9.62 -0.82
C ILE A 76 9.70 -8.56 0.28
N SER A 77 8.99 -8.75 1.38
CA SER A 77 8.95 -7.82 2.51
C SER A 77 10.35 -7.57 3.08
N GLN A 78 11.14 -8.63 3.26
CA GLN A 78 12.53 -8.52 3.71
C GLN A 78 13.44 -7.88 2.66
N ALA A 79 13.28 -8.23 1.38
CA ALA A 79 14.06 -7.62 0.28
C ALA A 79 13.79 -6.12 0.11
N LEU A 80 12.59 -5.66 0.46
CA LEU A 80 12.22 -4.25 0.49
C LEU A 80 12.60 -3.53 1.80
N GLY A 81 13.09 -4.27 2.80
CA GLY A 81 13.39 -3.74 4.13
C GLY A 81 12.15 -3.39 4.96
N TRP A 82 10.97 -3.91 4.60
CA TRP A 82 9.72 -3.71 5.35
C TRP A 82 9.61 -4.62 6.58
N GLN A 83 10.28 -5.77 6.51
CA GLN A 83 10.54 -6.62 7.67
C GLN A 83 12.05 -6.85 7.81
N ASN A 84 12.51 -6.94 9.05
CA ASN A 84 13.88 -7.29 9.38
C ASN A 84 14.13 -8.79 9.16
N ALA A 85 15.39 -9.22 9.28
CA ALA A 85 15.78 -10.62 9.11
C ALA A 85 15.10 -11.56 10.12
N ASP A 86 14.79 -11.07 11.33
CA ASP A 86 14.06 -11.81 12.36
C ASP A 86 12.53 -11.84 12.14
N GLY A 87 12.04 -11.17 11.09
CA GLY A 87 10.62 -11.10 10.75
C GLY A 87 9.85 -9.96 11.42
N SER A 88 10.48 -9.17 12.29
CA SER A 88 9.85 -7.98 12.89
C SER A 88 9.62 -6.89 11.84
N VAL A 89 8.56 -6.08 12.02
CA VAL A 89 8.21 -5.01 11.08
C VAL A 89 9.14 -3.83 11.25
N ASN A 90 9.68 -3.31 10.14
CA ASN A 90 10.45 -2.08 10.09
C ASN A 90 9.54 -0.93 9.66
N LYS A 91 8.83 -0.37 10.65
CA LYS A 91 7.80 0.64 10.43
C LYS A 91 8.39 1.95 9.89
N GLU A 92 9.61 2.28 10.29
CA GLU A 92 10.34 3.46 9.83
C GLU A 92 10.64 3.39 8.33
N ALA A 93 11.12 2.24 7.83
CA ALA A 93 11.38 2.05 6.40
C ALA A 93 10.09 2.11 5.57
N ILE A 94 9.02 1.51 6.07
CA ILE A 94 7.69 1.56 5.45
C ILE A 94 7.18 3.01 5.41
N LYS A 95 7.25 3.72 6.54
CA LYS A 95 6.83 5.13 6.64
C LYS A 95 7.61 6.02 5.69
N SER A 96 8.94 5.96 5.72
CA SER A 96 9.80 6.78 4.87
C SER A 96 9.47 6.61 3.39
N ARG A 97 9.23 5.37 2.94
CA ARG A 97 8.83 5.10 1.55
C ARG A 97 7.45 5.65 1.23
N ALA A 98 6.49 5.49 2.13
CA ALA A 98 5.12 5.95 1.91
C ALA A 98 5.06 7.49 1.86
N GLU A 99 5.79 8.17 2.75
CA GLU A 99 5.91 9.64 2.77
C GLU A 99 6.63 10.16 1.52
N HIS A 100 7.59 9.42 0.98
CA HIS A 100 8.23 9.77 -0.29
C HIS A 100 7.25 9.76 -1.47
N ILE A 101 6.23 8.90 -1.44
CA ILE A 101 5.22 8.80 -2.51
C ILE A 101 4.07 9.78 -2.30
N PHE A 102 3.56 9.91 -1.07
CA PHE A 102 2.29 10.59 -0.80
C PHE A 102 2.44 11.89 0.02
N GLY A 103 3.66 12.21 0.45
CA GLY A 103 3.91 13.22 1.49
C GLY A 103 3.42 12.78 2.87
N SER A 104 3.86 13.47 3.92
CA SER A 104 3.40 13.22 5.29
C SER A 104 1.98 13.75 5.49
N SER A 105 1.11 12.93 6.09
CA SER A 105 -0.22 13.34 6.54
C SER A 105 -0.71 12.49 7.73
N PRO A 106 -1.68 12.96 8.52
CA PRO A 106 -2.32 12.14 9.54
C PRO A 106 -2.94 10.88 8.94
N LYS A 107 -3.57 10.99 7.76
CA LYS A 107 -4.19 9.85 7.09
C LYS A 107 -3.17 8.80 6.65
N LEU A 108 -2.01 9.23 6.16
CA LEU A 108 -0.93 8.31 5.83
C LEU A 108 -0.42 7.58 7.07
N SER A 109 -0.32 8.29 8.20
CA SER A 109 0.11 7.69 9.47
C SER A 109 -0.87 6.59 9.93
N GLU A 110 -2.19 6.83 9.81
CA GLU A 110 -3.21 5.80 10.09
C GLU A 110 -3.04 4.56 9.20
N ILE A 111 -2.83 4.76 7.89
CA ILE A 111 -2.62 3.65 6.94
C ILE A 111 -1.36 2.87 7.29
N ILE A 112 -0.27 3.58 7.66
CA ILE A 112 0.95 2.91 8.09
C ILE A 112 0.70 2.10 9.35
N ASP A 113 0.03 2.66 10.34
CA ASP A 113 -0.29 1.98 11.59
C ASP A 113 -1.14 0.72 11.34
N GLU A 114 -2.16 0.80 10.49
CA GLU A 114 -3.02 -0.32 10.12
C GLU A 114 -2.23 -1.41 9.35
N CYS A 115 -1.49 -1.02 8.31
CA CYS A 115 -0.83 -1.97 7.42
C CYS A 115 0.44 -2.59 8.02
N SER A 116 1.03 -1.99 9.05
CA SER A 116 2.27 -2.46 9.70
C SER A 116 2.02 -3.29 10.97
N LEU A 117 0.79 -3.69 11.24
CA LEU A 117 0.46 -4.53 12.41
C LEU A 117 1.07 -5.94 12.29
N PRO A 118 1.87 -6.39 13.27
CA PRO A 118 2.31 -7.77 13.35
C PRO A 118 1.13 -8.75 13.39
N GLN A 119 1.27 -9.86 12.69
CA GLN A 119 0.32 -10.98 12.67
C GLN A 119 0.88 -12.18 13.45
N ALA A 120 0.21 -13.34 13.40
CA ALA A 120 0.61 -14.50 14.21
C ALA A 120 1.99 -15.07 13.80
N SER A 121 2.46 -14.77 12.59
CA SER A 121 3.81 -15.11 12.13
C SER A 121 4.43 -14.02 11.24
N PRO A 122 5.77 -14.03 11.04
CA PRO A 122 6.41 -13.15 10.07
C PRO A 122 5.85 -13.26 8.65
N ALA A 123 5.51 -14.48 8.21
CA ALA A 123 4.98 -14.72 6.87
C ALA A 123 3.55 -14.16 6.71
N GLU A 124 2.70 -14.35 7.73
CA GLU A 124 1.37 -13.72 7.74
C GLU A 124 1.46 -12.19 7.83
N THR A 125 2.44 -11.67 8.56
CA THR A 125 2.72 -10.23 8.64
C THR A 125 3.09 -9.67 7.26
N ALA A 126 3.92 -10.39 6.51
CA ALA A 126 4.29 -10.00 5.16
C ALA A 126 3.08 -9.99 4.20
N VAL A 127 2.21 -11.00 4.30
CA VAL A 127 0.95 -11.06 3.54
C VAL A 127 0.03 -9.89 3.91
N HIS A 128 -0.10 -9.58 5.20
CA HIS A 128 -0.89 -8.43 5.67
C HIS A 128 -0.36 -7.11 5.11
N ILE A 129 0.95 -6.84 5.28
CA ILE A 129 1.60 -5.63 4.78
C ILE A 129 1.35 -5.47 3.27
N THR A 130 1.69 -6.49 2.47
CA THR A 130 1.59 -6.41 1.01
C THR A 130 0.15 -6.24 0.53
N LYS A 131 -0.81 -6.97 1.11
CA LYS A 131 -2.24 -6.85 0.77
C LYS A 131 -2.82 -5.51 1.20
N CYS A 132 -2.47 -5.03 2.39
CA CYS A 132 -2.98 -3.77 2.92
C CYS A 132 -2.49 -2.59 2.08
N TYR A 133 -1.18 -2.49 1.81
CA TYR A 133 -0.64 -1.41 0.98
C TYR A 133 -1.16 -1.44 -0.46
N ALA A 134 -1.42 -2.61 -1.04
CA ALA A 134 -2.01 -2.71 -2.37
C ALA A 134 -3.39 -2.04 -2.48
N LYS A 135 -4.17 -1.96 -1.38
CA LYS A 135 -5.46 -1.26 -1.35
C LYS A 135 -5.31 0.27 -1.44
N HIS A 136 -4.19 0.80 -0.96
CA HIS A 136 -3.93 2.25 -0.87
C HIS A 136 -2.97 2.76 -1.96
N SER A 137 -2.36 1.86 -2.73
CA SER A 137 -1.37 2.23 -3.74
C SER A 137 -2.06 2.82 -4.98
N PRO A 138 -1.47 3.84 -5.63
CA PRO A 138 -2.04 4.40 -6.84
C PRO A 138 -2.02 3.32 -7.93
N ARG A 139 -3.16 3.09 -8.58
CA ARG A 139 -3.20 2.20 -9.74
C ARG A 139 -2.65 2.95 -10.95
N PRO A 140 -1.81 2.32 -11.78
CA PRO A 140 -1.44 2.92 -13.06
C PRO A 140 -2.71 3.15 -13.90
N GLU A 141 -2.79 4.30 -14.56
CA GLU A 141 -3.90 4.63 -15.46
C GLU A 141 -4.03 3.54 -16.54
N GLY A 142 -5.27 3.08 -16.80
CA GLY A 142 -5.56 2.02 -17.78
C GLY A 142 -5.79 0.62 -17.22
N HIS A 143 -5.74 0.42 -15.90
CA HIS A 143 -6.28 -0.76 -15.22
C HIS A 143 -7.46 -0.33 -14.35
N GLY A 144 -8.67 -0.43 -14.91
CA GLY A 144 -9.91 -0.11 -14.23
C GLY A 144 -10.13 -0.96 -12.97
N PRO A 145 -11.17 -0.65 -12.17
CA PRO A 145 -11.56 -1.51 -11.06
C PRO A 145 -11.84 -2.91 -11.61
N HIS A 146 -11.23 -3.94 -11.04
CA HIS A 146 -11.82 -5.27 -11.12
C HIS A 146 -13.00 -5.24 -10.15
N ASP A 147 -14.21 -5.04 -10.70
CA ASP A 147 -15.44 -5.19 -9.95
C ASP A 147 -15.51 -6.61 -9.39
N HIS A 148 -15.63 -6.71 -8.06
CA HIS A 148 -15.86 -7.96 -7.33
C HIS A 148 -17.36 -8.17 -7.13
#